data_AF-A0A1G6VZK0-F1
#
_entry.id   AF-A0A1G6VZK0-F1
#
_cell.length_a   1.000
_cell.length_b   1.000
_cell.length_c   1.000
_cell.angle_alpha   90.00
_cell.angle_beta   90.00
_cell.angle_gamma   90.00
#
_symmetry.space_group_name_H-M   'P 1'
#
loop_
_entity.id
_entity.type
_entity.pdbx_description
1 polymer ?
#
loop_
_entity_poly.entity_id
_entity_poly.type
_entity_poly.pdbx_seq_one_letter_code
_entity_poly.pdbx_strand_id
1 'polypeptide(L)'
;MNLLTSTALRAEPIEVNGHTMAPDRLLRYLQIKVHHLIQDHDWDSIRVVGGYDRHAVVSAHEKTGKLFNIERPTAEVHGRSLIVKAFPGVDYVHHYGLILATYLAMTGKPADIVSYELPAPAVSRDAVGRLTLDLDGDLVIVGWGLAHLAPPHGVWTYGQGYAWQRTHVHGRRVVYLGFLHSIWGDVAGRVVTRLAELGARDVVYVGKVGALTPEIEPNTLLATGNTSFVGGTPVTWHDFFGDFAAAQPGVHAGVHVTSPSILLENREWLSQHANHAFVDPEIGPMGTAARNADIGFGYLHVISNNLARHYPADLSNERHRDVVHRRTALITRIRDIIAARLAVCPA
;
A
#
# COMPACT_ATOMS: atom_id res chain seq x y z
N MET A 1 22.73 -23.87 -18.31
CA MET A 1 21.47 -23.20 -17.90
C MET A 1 21.88 -21.82 -17.40
N ASN A 2 21.67 -20.78 -18.22
CA ASN A 2 22.24 -19.45 -17.97
C ASN A 2 21.55 -18.78 -16.78
N LEU A 3 22.29 -18.66 -15.68
CA LEU A 3 22.00 -17.74 -14.59
C LEU A 3 22.13 -16.32 -15.16
N LEU A 4 21.00 -15.69 -15.48
CA LEU A 4 20.96 -14.23 -15.55
C LEU A 4 21.30 -13.74 -14.15
N THR A 5 22.54 -13.31 -13.97
CA THR A 5 23.03 -12.68 -12.75
C THR A 5 22.22 -11.41 -12.53
N SER A 6 21.20 -11.47 -11.69
CA SER A 6 20.57 -10.27 -11.14
C SER A 6 21.61 -9.52 -10.32
N THR A 7 21.91 -8.28 -10.71
CA THR A 7 22.89 -7.47 -9.99
C THR A 7 22.28 -7.05 -8.64
N ALA A 8 22.89 -7.48 -7.54
CA ALA A 8 22.53 -6.98 -6.23
C ALA A 8 22.89 -5.49 -6.12
N LEU A 9 21.92 -4.67 -5.70
CA LEU A 9 22.06 -3.24 -5.48
C LEU A 9 22.30 -2.98 -4.00
N ARG A 10 23.09 -1.97 -3.67
CA ARG A 10 23.29 -1.55 -2.27
C ARG A 10 22.12 -0.68 -1.81
N ALA A 11 21.60 -0.93 -0.61
CA ALA A 11 20.63 -0.04 0.00
C ALA A 11 21.38 1.07 0.75
N GLU A 12 21.05 2.33 0.46
CA GLU A 12 21.60 3.46 1.19
C GLU A 12 20.59 3.94 2.24
N PRO A 13 21.01 4.17 3.50
CA PRO A 13 20.14 4.77 4.50
C PRO A 13 19.74 6.18 4.06
N ILE A 14 18.51 6.58 4.38
CA ILE A 14 18.03 7.92 4.06
C ILE A 14 18.64 8.98 5.00
N GLU A 15 18.62 10.23 4.57
CA GLU A 15 18.93 11.36 5.44
C GLU A 15 17.80 11.59 6.46
N VAL A 16 18.06 11.20 7.71
CA VAL A 16 17.10 11.35 8.82
C VAL A 16 16.85 12.82 9.14
N ASN A 17 17.90 13.64 9.15
CA ASN A 17 17.85 15.06 9.45
C ASN A 17 17.39 15.85 8.22
N GLY A 18 16.09 15.85 7.96
CA GLY A 18 15.53 16.44 6.73
C GLY A 18 14.33 15.67 6.20
N HIS A 19 14.08 14.49 6.76
CA HIS A 19 12.88 13.72 6.51
C HIS A 19 11.61 14.43 7.03
N THR A 20 10.45 14.15 6.41
CA THR A 20 9.16 14.73 6.84
C THR A 20 8.65 14.16 8.17
N MET A 21 9.00 12.91 8.49
CA MET A 21 8.85 12.35 9.83
C MET A 21 10.02 12.74 10.73
N ALA A 22 9.69 13.19 11.95
CA ALA A 22 10.68 13.43 13.00
C ALA A 22 11.47 12.14 13.35
N PRO A 23 12.73 12.25 13.80
CA PRO A 23 13.61 11.08 13.99
C PRO A 23 13.04 10.00 14.92
N ASP A 24 12.39 10.37 16.01
CA ASP A 24 11.75 9.45 16.97
C ASP A 24 10.59 8.68 16.33
N ARG A 25 9.74 9.37 15.56
CA ARG A 25 8.61 8.80 14.81
C ARG A 25 9.09 7.90 13.68
N LEU A 26 10.13 8.30 12.97
CA LEU A 26 10.76 7.51 11.93
C LEU A 26 11.35 6.22 12.51
N LEU A 27 12.13 6.31 13.60
CA LEU A 27 12.67 5.13 14.27
C LEU A 27 11.55 4.17 14.70
N ARG A 28 10.48 4.71 15.30
CA ARG A 28 9.32 3.91 15.68
C ARG A 28 8.66 3.22 14.47
N TYR A 29 8.52 3.93 13.35
CA TYR A 29 7.99 3.36 12.10
C TYR A 29 8.84 2.19 11.60
N LEU A 30 10.17 2.33 11.64
CA LEU A 30 11.11 1.30 11.21
C LEU A 30 11.08 0.08 12.13
N GLN A 31 11.08 0.28 13.45
CA GLN A 31 11.05 -0.79 14.45
C GLN A 31 9.88 -1.75 14.29
N ILE A 32 8.70 -1.25 13.88
CA ILE A 32 7.49 -2.09 13.68
C ILE A 32 7.42 -2.76 12.29
N LYS A 33 8.45 -2.60 11.47
CA LYS A 33 8.53 -3.08 10.07
C LYS A 33 9.69 -4.06 9.86
N VAL A 34 10.82 -3.79 10.52
CA VAL A 34 12.02 -4.62 10.48
C VAL A 34 11.72 -6.02 11.00
N HIS A 35 12.36 -7.03 10.41
CA HIS A 35 12.22 -8.42 10.87
C HIS A 35 12.91 -8.60 12.23
N HIS A 36 12.29 -9.35 13.17
CA HIS A 36 12.84 -9.54 14.53
C HIS A 36 14.31 -10.02 14.54
N LEU A 37 14.68 -10.96 13.66
CA LEU A 37 16.07 -11.43 13.53
C LEU A 37 17.11 -10.32 13.27
N ILE A 38 16.74 -9.18 12.70
CA ILE A 38 17.65 -8.05 12.48
C ILE A 38 17.86 -7.25 13.77
N GLN A 39 16.87 -7.27 14.66
CA GLN A 39 16.96 -6.66 15.98
C GLN A 39 17.72 -7.57 16.95
N ASP A 40 17.48 -8.88 16.85
CA ASP A 40 17.96 -9.88 17.82
C ASP A 40 19.40 -10.36 17.56
N HIS A 41 19.92 -10.16 16.34
CA HIS A 41 21.23 -10.65 15.92
C HIS A 41 22.03 -9.61 15.14
N ASP A 42 23.35 -9.81 15.12
CA ASP A 42 24.26 -9.09 14.23
C ASP A 42 24.61 -9.97 13.03
N TRP A 43 24.62 -9.36 11.84
CA TRP A 43 24.77 -10.03 10.56
C TRP A 43 25.98 -9.48 9.82
N ASP A 44 26.68 -10.34 9.06
CA ASP A 44 27.76 -9.90 8.17
C ASP A 44 27.20 -9.38 6.85
N SER A 45 26.04 -9.89 6.43
CA SER A 45 25.32 -9.42 5.25
C SER A 45 23.82 -9.64 5.35
N ILE A 46 23.05 -8.71 4.79
CA ILE A 46 21.59 -8.78 4.67
C ILE A 46 21.22 -8.52 3.22
N ARG A 47 20.43 -9.42 2.63
CA ARG A 47 19.94 -9.29 1.25
C ARG A 47 18.41 -9.30 1.22
N VAL A 48 17.81 -8.27 0.65
CA VAL A 48 16.36 -8.21 0.40
C VAL A 48 16.07 -8.71 -1.01
N VAL A 49 15.15 -9.67 -1.15
CA VAL A 49 14.77 -10.24 -2.45
C VAL A 49 13.26 -10.24 -2.63
N GLY A 50 12.81 -10.17 -3.89
CA GLY A 50 11.41 -10.38 -4.24
C GLY A 50 11.08 -11.86 -4.33
N GLY A 51 10.52 -12.42 -3.26
CA GLY A 51 10.09 -13.82 -3.20
C GLY A 51 9.07 -14.00 -2.08
N TYR A 52 7.83 -14.34 -2.41
CA TYR A 52 6.81 -14.60 -1.40
C TYR A 52 6.86 -16.07 -0.95
N ASP A 53 7.43 -16.30 0.23
CA ASP A 53 7.63 -17.62 0.81
C ASP A 53 7.25 -17.63 2.29
N ARG A 54 6.18 -18.35 2.60
CA ARG A 54 5.63 -18.47 3.96
C ARG A 54 6.16 -19.67 4.73
N HIS A 55 7.03 -20.49 4.12
CA HIS A 55 7.73 -21.60 4.79
C HIS A 55 9.05 -21.16 5.44
N ALA A 56 9.60 -20.02 5.02
CA ALA A 56 10.71 -19.36 5.69
C ALA A 56 10.32 -18.80 7.07
N VAL A 57 11.28 -18.26 7.82
CA VAL A 57 11.03 -17.73 9.17
C VAL A 57 10.07 -16.55 9.09
N VAL A 58 8.91 -16.69 9.74
CA VAL A 58 7.89 -15.65 9.81
C VAL A 58 8.30 -14.61 10.85
N SER A 59 8.10 -13.34 10.52
CA SER A 59 8.39 -12.25 11.45
C SER A 59 7.51 -12.32 12.70
N ALA A 60 8.09 -12.19 13.89
CA ALA A 60 7.35 -11.99 15.14
C ALA A 60 6.51 -10.68 15.14
N HIS A 61 6.75 -9.78 14.19
CA HIS A 61 6.10 -8.46 14.06
C HIS A 61 4.95 -8.43 13.05
N GLU A 62 4.33 -9.58 12.78
CA GLU A 62 3.07 -9.62 12.03
C GLU A 62 1.96 -8.85 12.73
N LYS A 63 1.07 -8.25 11.93
CA LYS A 63 0.02 -7.41 12.51
C LYS A 63 -1.09 -8.30 13.05
N THR A 64 -1.39 -8.12 14.33
CA THR A 64 -2.56 -8.70 14.97
C THR A 64 -3.78 -7.77 14.89
N GLY A 65 -4.99 -8.33 15.02
CA GLY A 65 -6.24 -7.57 15.12
C GLY A 65 -6.75 -6.96 13.81
N LYS A 66 -6.28 -7.46 12.65
CA LYS A 66 -6.77 -7.09 11.32
C LYS A 66 -6.95 -8.35 10.47
N LEU A 67 -7.83 -8.29 9.48
CA LEU A 67 -8.08 -9.41 8.56
C LEU A 67 -7.03 -9.50 7.43
N PHE A 68 -6.49 -8.35 7.02
CA PHE A 68 -5.63 -8.20 5.83
C PHE A 68 -4.42 -7.33 6.11
N ASN A 69 -3.41 -7.45 5.24
CA ASN A 69 -2.11 -6.81 5.37
C ASN A 69 -1.50 -7.10 6.76
N ILE A 70 -1.53 -8.38 7.14
CA ILE A 70 -1.00 -8.90 8.41
C ILE A 70 0.42 -9.44 8.23
N GLU A 71 0.69 -10.01 7.05
CA GLU A 71 1.94 -10.67 6.74
C GLU A 71 3.05 -9.65 6.51
N ARG A 72 4.22 -9.97 7.08
CA ARG A 72 5.47 -9.25 6.82
C ARG A 72 6.40 -10.11 5.97
N PRO A 73 7.44 -9.51 5.37
CA PRO A 73 8.52 -10.29 4.77
C PRO A 73 9.05 -11.36 5.72
N THR A 74 9.35 -12.52 5.18
CA THR A 74 9.97 -13.63 5.90
C THR A 74 11.49 -13.55 5.79
N ALA A 75 12.20 -14.43 6.51
CA ALA A 75 13.64 -14.47 6.44
C ALA A 75 14.21 -15.90 6.39
N GLU A 76 15.36 -16.05 5.75
CA GLU A 76 16.18 -17.26 5.79
C GLU A 76 17.58 -16.93 6.33
N VAL A 77 18.07 -17.81 7.20
CA VAL A 77 19.38 -17.70 7.82
C VAL A 77 20.36 -18.62 7.09
N HIS A 78 21.45 -18.03 6.61
CA HIS A 78 22.54 -18.73 5.91
C HIS A 78 23.86 -18.39 6.61
N GLY A 79 24.16 -19.08 7.72
CA GLY A 79 25.31 -18.75 8.56
C GLY A 79 25.19 -17.37 9.18
N ARG A 80 26.13 -16.45 8.87
CA ARG A 80 26.09 -15.04 9.28
C ARG A 80 25.47 -14.10 8.22
N SER A 81 24.76 -14.66 7.25
CA SER A 81 24.02 -13.93 6.23
C SER A 81 22.51 -14.13 6.40
N LEU A 82 21.75 -13.05 6.21
CA LEU A 82 20.28 -13.07 6.27
C LEU A 82 19.69 -12.73 4.90
N ILE A 83 18.75 -13.54 4.42
CA ILE A 83 17.94 -13.22 3.24
C ILE A 83 16.55 -12.82 3.73
N VAL A 84 16.12 -11.60 3.43
CA VAL A 84 14.77 -11.11 3.72
C VAL A 84 13.93 -11.17 2.45
N LYS A 85 12.79 -11.83 2.53
CA LYS A 85 11.93 -12.20 1.40
C LYS A 85 10.66 -11.36 1.40
N ALA A 86 10.64 -10.29 0.61
CA ALA A 86 9.47 -9.43 0.42
C ALA A 86 8.56 -9.95 -0.70
N PHE A 87 7.29 -9.53 -0.72
CA PHE A 87 6.42 -9.86 -1.85
C PHE A 87 7.03 -9.30 -3.15
N PRO A 88 7.03 -10.05 -4.28
CA PRO A 88 7.70 -9.63 -5.51
C PRO A 88 7.13 -8.34 -6.13
N GLY A 89 7.73 -7.21 -5.78
CA GLY A 89 7.53 -5.90 -6.40
C GLY A 89 8.81 -5.08 -6.33
N VAL A 90 9.08 -4.30 -7.39
CA VAL A 90 10.27 -3.46 -7.49
C VAL A 90 10.28 -2.43 -6.35
N ASP A 91 9.17 -1.72 -6.17
CA ASP A 91 9.06 -0.70 -5.15
C ASP A 91 9.07 -1.32 -3.75
N TYR A 92 8.45 -2.49 -3.58
CA TYR A 92 8.36 -3.10 -2.26
C TYR A 92 9.70 -3.65 -1.76
N VAL A 93 10.48 -4.28 -2.67
CA VAL A 93 11.83 -4.76 -2.37
C VAL A 93 12.75 -3.59 -2.08
N HIS A 94 12.72 -2.53 -2.91
CA HIS A 94 13.50 -1.34 -2.68
C HIS A 94 13.12 -0.66 -1.36
N HIS A 95 11.83 -0.49 -1.08
CA HIS A 95 11.32 0.07 0.18
C HIS A 95 11.83 -0.71 1.39
N TYR A 96 11.83 -2.05 1.33
CA TYR A 96 12.38 -2.86 2.42
C TYR A 96 13.90 -2.71 2.54
N GLY A 97 14.64 -2.62 1.44
CA GLY A 97 16.07 -2.27 1.47
C GLY A 97 16.32 -0.98 2.25
N LEU A 98 15.57 0.08 1.93
CA LEU A 98 15.64 1.38 2.61
C LEU A 98 15.26 1.27 4.10
N ILE A 99 14.22 0.50 4.45
CA ILE A 99 13.83 0.28 5.85
C ILE A 99 15.01 -0.30 6.63
N LEU A 100 15.64 -1.36 6.11
CA LEU A 100 16.68 -2.07 6.84
C LEU A 100 17.95 -1.23 6.97
N ALA A 101 18.43 -0.62 5.88
CA ALA A 101 19.62 0.22 5.90
C ALA A 101 19.45 1.41 6.85
N THR A 102 18.30 2.09 6.77
CA THR A 102 18.00 3.25 7.64
C THR A 102 17.88 2.84 9.10
N TYR A 103 17.22 1.71 9.40
CA TYR A 103 17.10 1.21 10.77
C TYR A 103 18.47 0.92 11.40
N LEU A 104 19.35 0.24 10.66
CA LEU A 104 20.69 -0.08 11.15
C LEU A 104 21.48 1.20 11.41
N ALA A 105 21.48 2.15 10.47
CA ALA A 105 22.14 3.44 10.65
C ALA A 105 21.63 4.21 11.89
N MET A 106 20.31 4.28 12.07
CA MET A 106 19.70 4.95 13.23
C MET A 106 19.96 4.26 14.57
N THR A 107 20.33 2.98 14.55
CA THR A 107 20.61 2.18 15.76
C THR A 107 22.12 1.95 15.97
N GLY A 108 22.97 2.64 15.21
CA GLY A 108 24.43 2.55 15.32
C GLY A 108 25.01 1.24 14.81
N LYS A 109 24.26 0.48 14.00
CA LYS A 109 24.71 -0.75 13.35
C LYS A 109 25.20 -0.48 11.91
N PRO A 110 26.09 -1.31 11.35
CA PRO A 110 26.53 -1.17 9.96
C PRO A 110 25.35 -1.24 9.00
N ALA A 111 25.16 -0.21 8.17
CA ALA A 111 24.08 -0.15 7.17
C ALA A 111 24.55 -0.63 5.77
N ASP A 112 25.86 -0.62 5.55
CA ASP A 112 26.51 -1.02 4.31
C ASP A 112 26.44 -2.52 4.00
N ILE A 113 26.08 -3.32 5.00
CA ILE A 113 25.81 -4.76 4.87
C ILE A 113 24.48 -5.07 4.17
N VAL A 114 23.64 -4.06 3.91
CA VAL A 114 22.31 -4.23 3.28
C VAL A 114 22.39 -4.08 1.77
N SER A 115 21.95 -5.13 1.08
CA SER A 115 21.73 -5.13 -0.37
C SER A 115 20.31 -5.57 -0.71
N TYR A 116 19.86 -5.31 -1.93
CA TYR A 116 18.59 -5.79 -2.45
C TYR A 116 18.70 -6.22 -3.91
N GLU A 117 17.82 -7.12 -4.32
CA GLU A 117 17.72 -7.63 -5.68
C GLU A 117 16.31 -7.42 -6.20
N LEU A 118 16.18 -6.59 -7.23
CA LEU A 118 14.88 -6.35 -7.86
C LEU A 118 14.35 -7.64 -8.50
N PRO A 119 13.07 -7.98 -8.29
CA PRO A 119 12.51 -9.19 -8.86
C PRO A 119 12.46 -9.10 -10.38
N ALA A 120 12.78 -10.20 -11.05
CA ALA A 120 12.54 -10.30 -12.48
C ALA A 120 11.05 -10.08 -12.80
N PRO A 121 10.70 -9.48 -13.96
CA PRO A 121 9.30 -9.22 -14.32
C PRO A 121 8.42 -10.48 -14.29
N ALA A 122 8.97 -11.64 -14.69
CA ALA A 122 8.26 -12.91 -14.65
C ALA A 122 7.88 -13.32 -13.21
N VAL A 123 8.81 -13.21 -12.25
CA VAL A 123 8.55 -13.54 -10.84
C VAL A 123 7.44 -12.66 -10.25
N SER A 124 7.46 -11.36 -10.58
CA SER A 124 6.41 -10.42 -10.13
C SER A 124 5.04 -10.74 -10.73
N ARG A 125 5.01 -11.12 -12.02
CA ARG A 125 3.78 -11.52 -12.73
C ARG A 125 3.22 -12.82 -12.14
N ASP A 126 4.06 -13.83 -11.95
CA ASP A 126 3.66 -15.14 -11.43
C ASP A 126 3.13 -15.04 -10.00
N ALA A 127 3.72 -14.16 -9.17
CA ALA A 127 3.26 -13.94 -7.80
C ALA A 127 1.81 -13.42 -7.76
N VAL A 128 1.47 -12.43 -8.59
CA VAL A 128 0.09 -11.91 -8.69
C VAL A 128 -0.82 -12.86 -9.47
N GLY A 129 -0.29 -13.64 -10.41
CA GLY A 129 -1.02 -14.64 -11.19
C GLY A 129 -1.68 -15.74 -10.35
N ARG A 130 -1.24 -15.93 -9.10
CA ARG A 130 -1.89 -16.81 -8.10
C ARG A 130 -3.27 -16.31 -7.68
N LEU A 131 -3.59 -15.05 -7.95
CA LEU A 131 -4.95 -14.55 -7.86
C LEU A 131 -5.80 -15.18 -8.97
N THR A 132 -6.75 -16.00 -8.53
CA THR A 132 -7.66 -16.75 -9.39
C THR A 132 -9.08 -16.51 -8.88
N LEU A 133 -9.75 -15.52 -9.46
CA LEU A 133 -11.16 -15.24 -9.22
C LEU A 133 -11.91 -15.38 -10.53
N ASP A 134 -13.09 -15.98 -10.46
CA ASP A 134 -14.08 -15.86 -11.52
C ASP A 134 -14.80 -14.50 -11.35
N LEU A 135 -14.58 -13.59 -12.31
CA LEU A 135 -15.21 -12.27 -12.38
C LEU A 135 -15.81 -12.11 -13.78
N ASP A 136 -16.93 -11.40 -13.85
CA ASP A 136 -17.65 -11.17 -15.10
C ASP A 136 -18.30 -9.77 -15.05
N GLY A 137 -17.49 -8.77 -15.34
CA GLY A 137 -17.87 -7.37 -15.22
C GLY A 137 -18.17 -6.93 -13.79
N ASP A 138 -17.67 -7.63 -12.76
CA ASP A 138 -17.84 -7.30 -11.34
C ASP A 138 -17.19 -5.95 -10.96
N LEU A 139 -17.71 -5.31 -9.90
CA LEU A 139 -16.99 -4.29 -9.15
C LEU A 139 -16.12 -4.98 -8.08
N VAL A 140 -14.81 -4.72 -8.09
CA VAL A 140 -13.90 -5.24 -7.07
C VAL A 140 -13.50 -4.12 -6.10
N ILE A 141 -13.82 -4.28 -4.82
CA ILE A 141 -13.40 -3.37 -3.75
C ILE A 141 -12.20 -3.98 -3.05
N VAL A 142 -11.05 -3.32 -3.14
CA VAL A 142 -9.76 -3.81 -2.61
C VAL A 142 -9.21 -2.87 -1.54
N GLY A 143 -8.45 -3.41 -0.59
CA GLY A 143 -7.61 -2.64 0.32
C GLY A 143 -7.95 -2.74 1.81
N TRP A 144 -7.94 -1.61 2.50
CA TRP A 144 -8.07 -1.49 3.95
C TRP A 144 -9.53 -1.30 4.40
N GLY A 145 -9.84 -1.72 5.62
CA GLY A 145 -11.17 -1.54 6.22
C GLY A 145 -12.24 -2.51 5.72
N LEU A 146 -11.89 -3.49 4.89
CA LEU A 146 -12.83 -4.42 4.25
C LEU A 146 -13.74 -5.16 5.24
N ALA A 147 -13.28 -5.46 6.45
CA ALA A 147 -14.11 -6.09 7.48
C ALA A 147 -15.33 -5.23 7.91
N HIS A 148 -15.28 -3.91 7.67
CA HIS A 148 -16.39 -2.99 7.94
C HIS A 148 -17.18 -2.62 6.67
N LEU A 149 -16.59 -2.83 5.49
CA LEU A 149 -17.23 -2.56 4.20
C LEU A 149 -18.03 -3.75 3.69
N ALA A 150 -17.51 -4.96 3.90
CA ALA A 150 -18.15 -6.19 3.49
C ALA A 150 -19.34 -6.54 4.39
N PRO A 151 -20.34 -7.29 3.89
CA PRO A 151 -21.47 -7.73 4.69
C PRO A 151 -21.02 -8.45 5.99
N PRO A 152 -21.55 -8.06 7.17
CA PRO A 152 -21.04 -8.49 8.48
C PRO A 152 -21.17 -10.01 8.75
N HIS A 153 -22.07 -10.68 8.04
CA HIS A 153 -22.33 -12.11 8.18
C HIS A 153 -21.87 -12.94 6.99
N GLY A 154 -21.16 -12.35 6.02
CA GLY A 154 -20.65 -13.13 4.91
C GLY A 154 -19.36 -13.86 5.26
N VAL A 155 -19.07 -14.90 4.48
CA VAL A 155 -17.94 -15.79 4.70
C VAL A 155 -16.79 -15.38 3.78
N TRP A 156 -15.62 -15.15 4.37
CA TRP A 156 -14.39 -14.93 3.62
C TRP A 156 -13.88 -16.27 3.08
N THR A 157 -13.73 -16.35 1.76
CA THR A 157 -13.08 -17.48 1.09
C THR A 157 -11.60 -17.16 0.91
N TYR A 158 -10.73 -18.09 1.27
CA TYR A 158 -9.28 -17.88 1.28
C TYR A 158 -8.62 -18.53 0.07
N GLY A 159 -7.78 -17.75 -0.60
CA GLY A 159 -6.84 -18.21 -1.60
C GLY A 159 -5.40 -18.14 -1.08
N GLN A 160 -4.43 -18.30 -1.96
CA GLN A 160 -3.02 -18.21 -1.58
C GLN A 160 -2.58 -16.75 -1.41
N GLY A 161 -2.55 -16.26 -0.16
CA GLY A 161 -2.10 -14.90 0.16
C GLY A 161 -3.18 -13.81 -0.01
N TYR A 162 -4.44 -14.20 -0.24
CA TYR A 162 -5.59 -13.30 -0.33
C TYR A 162 -6.86 -13.98 0.17
N ALA A 163 -7.90 -13.21 0.46
CA ALA A 163 -9.24 -13.71 0.71
C ALA A 163 -10.28 -12.77 0.10
N TRP A 164 -11.44 -13.31 -0.24
CA TRP A 164 -12.51 -12.53 -0.84
C TRP A 164 -13.89 -12.89 -0.29
N GLN A 165 -14.81 -11.95 -0.47
CA GLN A 165 -16.23 -12.13 -0.17
C GLN A 165 -17.05 -11.52 -1.32
N ARG A 166 -18.12 -12.20 -1.74
CA ARG A 166 -19.01 -11.73 -2.80
C ARG A 166 -20.36 -11.29 -2.23
N THR A 167 -20.98 -10.31 -2.88
CA THR A 167 -22.36 -9.88 -2.59
C THR A 167 -22.98 -9.21 -3.82
N HIS A 168 -24.25 -8.83 -3.70
CA HIS A 168 -24.90 -7.90 -4.62
C HIS A 168 -25.25 -6.61 -3.89
N VAL A 169 -25.03 -5.47 -4.53
CA VAL A 169 -25.43 -4.14 -4.04
C VAL A 169 -26.13 -3.42 -5.18
N HIS A 170 -27.41 -3.05 -4.99
CA HIS A 170 -28.24 -2.42 -6.04
C HIS A 170 -28.18 -3.14 -7.40
N GLY A 171 -28.22 -4.48 -7.39
CA GLY A 171 -28.17 -5.31 -8.61
C GLY A 171 -26.77 -5.51 -9.21
N ARG A 172 -25.75 -4.80 -8.71
CA ARG A 172 -24.35 -4.96 -9.13
C ARG A 172 -23.67 -6.07 -8.35
N ARG A 173 -22.93 -6.97 -9.03
CA ARG A 173 -22.01 -7.90 -8.37
C ARG A 173 -20.82 -7.15 -7.79
N VAL A 174 -20.56 -7.38 -6.51
CA VAL A 174 -19.46 -6.76 -5.77
C VAL A 174 -18.59 -7.83 -5.12
N VAL A 175 -17.29 -7.74 -5.34
CA VAL A 175 -16.27 -8.60 -4.72
C VAL A 175 -15.39 -7.76 -3.81
N TYR A 176 -15.41 -8.04 -2.52
CA TYR A 176 -14.44 -7.49 -1.58
C TYR A 176 -13.20 -8.38 -1.58
N LEU A 177 -12.04 -7.82 -1.90
CA LEU A 177 -10.78 -8.56 -2.04
C LEU A 177 -9.71 -7.97 -1.12
N GLY A 178 -9.21 -8.78 -0.18
CA GLY A 178 -8.11 -8.40 0.69
C GLY A 178 -6.89 -9.30 0.51
N PHE A 179 -5.70 -8.71 0.60
CA PHE A 179 -4.43 -9.43 0.54
C PHE A 179 -3.87 -9.62 1.95
N LEU A 180 -3.28 -10.78 2.23
CA LEU A 180 -2.66 -11.06 3.52
C LEU A 180 -1.34 -10.29 3.68
N HIS A 181 -0.62 -10.03 2.59
CA HIS A 181 0.57 -9.19 2.49
C HIS A 181 0.23 -7.75 2.03
N SER A 182 1.21 -6.85 2.10
CA SER A 182 1.10 -5.51 1.49
C SER A 182 1.18 -5.58 -0.04
N ILE A 183 0.27 -4.92 -0.73
CA ILE A 183 0.32 -4.67 -2.18
C ILE A 183 0.98 -3.31 -2.45
N TRP A 184 2.26 -3.18 -2.12
CA TRP A 184 2.98 -1.90 -2.15
C TRP A 184 3.42 -1.49 -3.56
N GLY A 185 3.27 -0.21 -3.90
CA GLY A 185 3.84 0.37 -5.12
C GLY A 185 3.36 -0.33 -6.40
N ASP A 186 4.30 -0.67 -7.26
CA ASP A 186 4.08 -1.44 -8.50
C ASP A 186 3.34 -2.77 -8.32
N VAL A 187 3.32 -3.38 -7.14
CA VAL A 187 2.46 -4.56 -6.85
C VAL A 187 0.98 -4.21 -6.99
N ALA A 188 0.56 -3.04 -6.49
CA ALA A 188 -0.83 -2.60 -6.55
C ALA A 188 -1.33 -2.46 -8.00
N GLY A 189 -0.49 -1.88 -8.87
CA GLY A 189 -0.78 -1.80 -10.31
C GLY A 189 -0.95 -3.17 -10.96
N ARG A 190 -0.05 -4.14 -10.65
CA ARG A 190 -0.17 -5.51 -11.17
C ARG A 190 -1.43 -6.22 -10.69
N VAL A 191 -1.88 -5.97 -9.46
CA VAL A 191 -3.16 -6.48 -8.97
C VAL A 191 -4.31 -5.98 -9.84
N VAL A 192 -4.35 -4.69 -10.17
CA VAL A 192 -5.39 -4.12 -11.05
C VAL A 192 -5.33 -4.73 -12.45
N THR A 193 -4.13 -4.86 -13.05
CA THR A 193 -3.97 -5.56 -14.33
C THR A 193 -4.53 -6.98 -14.27
N ARG A 194 -4.21 -7.72 -13.20
CA ARG A 194 -4.71 -9.09 -13.02
C ARG A 194 -6.23 -9.13 -12.84
N LEU A 195 -6.82 -8.18 -12.11
CA LEU A 195 -8.27 -8.11 -11.94
C LEU A 195 -8.98 -7.84 -13.27
N ALA A 196 -8.42 -6.98 -14.13
CA ALA A 196 -8.94 -6.75 -15.47
C ALA A 196 -8.88 -8.03 -16.33
N GLU A 197 -7.75 -8.75 -16.32
CA GLU A 197 -7.61 -10.05 -17.01
C GLU A 197 -8.62 -11.10 -16.53
N LEU A 198 -8.99 -11.05 -15.26
CA LEU A 198 -9.96 -11.95 -14.65
C LEU A 198 -11.42 -11.54 -14.92
N GLY A 199 -11.66 -10.39 -15.54
CA GLY A 199 -12.99 -9.93 -15.94
C GLY A 199 -13.59 -8.80 -15.08
N ALA A 200 -12.83 -8.14 -14.20
CA ALA A 200 -13.35 -6.96 -13.49
C ALA A 200 -13.70 -5.82 -14.46
N ARG A 201 -14.83 -5.13 -14.24
CA ARG A 201 -15.18 -3.89 -14.98
C ARG A 201 -14.75 -2.64 -14.24
N ASP A 202 -14.78 -2.67 -12.91
CA ASP A 202 -14.42 -1.54 -12.06
C ASP A 202 -13.61 -2.03 -10.86
N VAL A 203 -12.64 -1.23 -10.42
CA VAL A 203 -11.90 -1.43 -9.17
C VAL A 203 -12.04 -0.19 -8.29
N VAL A 204 -12.43 -0.39 -7.04
CA VAL A 204 -12.41 0.66 -6.01
C VAL A 204 -11.35 0.32 -4.96
N TYR A 205 -10.36 1.20 -4.80
CA TYR A 205 -9.35 1.08 -3.78
C TYR A 205 -9.72 1.89 -2.53
N VAL A 206 -9.76 1.21 -1.38
CA VAL A 206 -9.95 1.84 -0.08
C VAL A 206 -8.68 1.68 0.71
N GLY A 207 -8.17 2.78 1.24
CA GLY A 207 -6.82 2.84 1.75
C GLY A 207 -6.61 4.02 2.69
N LYS A 208 -5.35 4.39 2.81
CA LYS A 208 -4.90 5.53 3.59
C LYS A 208 -3.95 6.34 2.73
N VAL A 209 -3.96 7.65 2.88
CA VAL A 209 -3.12 8.55 2.07
C VAL A 209 -2.54 9.66 2.95
N GLY A 210 -1.36 10.16 2.58
CA GLY A 210 -0.79 11.37 3.19
C GLY A 210 -1.33 12.62 2.50
N ALA A 211 -1.63 13.66 3.28
CA ALA A 211 -1.93 14.99 2.74
C ALA A 211 -0.64 15.82 2.58
N LEU A 212 -0.61 16.62 1.52
CA LEU A 212 0.40 17.64 1.25
C LEU A 212 -0.12 19.07 1.52
N THR A 213 -1.43 19.22 1.69
CA THR A 213 -2.08 20.47 2.10
C THR A 213 -2.02 20.63 3.62
N PRO A 214 -1.36 21.66 4.18
CA PRO A 214 -1.07 21.74 5.63
C PRO A 214 -2.31 21.92 6.51
N GLU A 215 -3.42 22.40 5.98
CA GLU A 215 -4.68 22.64 6.69
C GLU A 215 -5.48 21.35 6.94
N ILE A 216 -5.16 20.26 6.24
CA ILE A 216 -5.91 19.01 6.37
C ILE A 216 -5.48 18.27 7.63
N GLU A 217 -6.37 18.26 8.64
CA GLU A 217 -6.18 17.46 9.85
C GLU A 217 -6.35 15.96 9.54
N PRO A 218 -5.38 15.10 9.92
CA PRO A 218 -5.49 13.66 9.75
C PRO A 218 -6.75 13.04 10.38
N ASN A 219 -7.32 12.05 9.70
CA ASN A 219 -8.47 11.26 10.12
C ASN A 219 -9.78 12.07 10.25
N THR A 220 -9.92 13.15 9.48
CA THR A 220 -11.14 13.98 9.45
C THR A 220 -11.85 13.97 8.10
N LEU A 221 -11.11 13.72 7.00
CA LEU A 221 -11.60 13.77 5.63
C LEU A 221 -11.24 12.48 4.87
N LEU A 222 -12.00 12.24 3.80
CA LEU A 222 -11.68 11.25 2.77
C LEU A 222 -11.00 11.93 1.57
N ALA A 223 -10.08 11.23 0.91
CA ALA A 223 -9.44 11.66 -0.32
C ALA A 223 -10.02 10.89 -1.53
N THR A 224 -10.22 11.61 -2.63
CA THR A 224 -10.58 11.07 -3.95
C THR A 224 -9.86 11.83 -5.06
N GLY A 225 -9.94 11.34 -6.29
CA GLY A 225 -9.36 11.97 -7.47
C GLY A 225 -9.14 10.97 -8.59
N ASN A 226 -8.71 11.46 -9.75
CA ASN A 226 -8.52 10.63 -10.94
C ASN A 226 -7.19 10.87 -11.66
N THR A 227 -6.30 11.66 -11.06
CA THR A 227 -5.02 12.05 -11.66
C THR A 227 -3.90 11.88 -10.65
N SER A 228 -2.82 11.22 -11.07
CA SER A 228 -1.60 11.03 -10.30
C SER A 228 -0.36 11.35 -11.13
N PHE A 229 0.64 11.97 -10.51
CA PHE A 229 2.00 12.03 -11.08
C PHE A 229 2.75 10.74 -10.76
N VAL A 230 3.11 9.97 -11.78
CA VAL A 230 3.87 8.72 -11.70
C VAL A 230 5.21 8.93 -12.40
N GLY A 231 6.31 8.89 -11.66
CA GLY A 231 7.63 9.22 -12.21
C GLY A 231 7.69 10.60 -12.86
N GLY A 232 7.02 11.60 -12.26
CA GLY A 232 6.93 12.97 -12.78
C GLY A 232 5.99 13.16 -13.98
N THR A 233 5.36 12.09 -14.50
CA THR A 233 4.41 12.17 -15.61
C THR A 233 2.98 12.10 -15.09
N PRO A 234 2.08 13.03 -15.49
CA PRO A 234 0.68 12.95 -15.11
C PRO A 234 -0.02 11.78 -15.81
N VAL A 235 -0.77 11.00 -15.05
CA VAL A 235 -1.64 9.93 -15.53
C VAL A 235 -3.04 10.15 -15.00
N THR A 236 -4.01 10.18 -15.91
CA THR A 236 -5.44 10.28 -15.62
C THR A 236 -6.17 9.02 -16.08
N TRP A 237 -7.20 8.60 -15.36
CA TRP A 237 -8.00 7.40 -15.66
C TRP A 237 -9.51 7.70 -15.57
N HIS A 238 -10.32 6.74 -16.02
CA HIS A 238 -11.78 6.78 -15.88
C HIS A 238 -12.16 6.53 -14.41
N ASP A 239 -12.63 7.59 -13.74
CA ASP A 239 -12.99 7.53 -12.32
C ASP A 239 -14.34 6.85 -12.10
N PHE A 240 -14.35 5.77 -11.32
CA PHE A 240 -15.57 5.09 -10.91
C PHE A 240 -16.54 6.04 -10.19
N PHE A 241 -16.02 6.94 -9.35
CA PHE A 241 -16.85 7.88 -8.61
C PHE A 241 -17.18 9.12 -9.42
N GLY A 242 -16.23 9.67 -10.17
CA GLY A 242 -16.36 10.95 -10.87
C GLY A 242 -16.74 12.07 -9.89
N ASP A 243 -17.51 13.03 -10.38
CA ASP A 243 -17.97 14.17 -9.57
C ASP A 243 -18.86 13.76 -8.38
N PHE A 244 -19.41 12.54 -8.39
CA PHE A 244 -20.29 12.06 -7.33
C PHE A 244 -19.62 12.06 -5.96
N ALA A 245 -18.39 11.55 -5.86
CA ALA A 245 -17.66 11.51 -4.57
C ALA A 245 -17.20 12.90 -4.14
N ALA A 246 -16.73 13.73 -5.07
CA ALA A 246 -16.27 15.08 -4.78
C ALA A 246 -17.39 15.99 -4.23
N ALA A 247 -18.65 15.70 -4.59
CA ALA A 247 -19.82 16.41 -4.06
C ALA A 247 -20.25 15.96 -2.65
N GLN A 248 -19.68 14.87 -2.09
CA GLN A 248 -20.08 14.36 -0.77
C GLN A 248 -19.38 15.14 0.35
N PRO A 249 -20.07 15.52 1.44
CA PRO A 249 -19.54 16.43 2.47
C PRO A 249 -18.06 16.27 2.88
N GLY A 250 -17.60 15.48 3.83
CA GLY A 250 -16.18 15.33 4.17
C GLY A 250 -15.30 14.58 3.16
N VAL A 251 -15.42 14.85 1.85
CA VAL A 251 -14.53 14.33 0.79
C VAL A 251 -13.75 15.48 0.18
N HIS A 252 -12.44 15.30 0.07
CA HIS A 252 -11.51 16.22 -0.59
C HIS A 252 -11.01 15.58 -1.89
N ALA A 253 -11.27 16.23 -3.02
CA ALA A 253 -10.74 15.82 -4.31
C ALA A 253 -9.45 16.59 -4.62
N GLY A 254 -8.47 15.95 -5.22
CA GLY A 254 -7.22 16.61 -5.55
C GLY A 254 -6.26 15.73 -6.34
N VAL A 255 -5.18 16.35 -6.81
CA VAL A 255 -4.14 15.65 -7.58
C VAL A 255 -3.22 14.88 -6.64
N HIS A 256 -2.96 13.63 -6.98
CA HIS A 256 -2.08 12.73 -6.26
C HIS A 256 -0.64 12.76 -6.84
N VAL A 257 0.37 12.48 -6.02
CA VAL A 257 1.72 12.15 -6.48
C VAL A 257 2.12 10.78 -5.93
N THR A 258 2.70 9.94 -6.78
CA THR A 258 3.21 8.63 -6.36
C THR A 258 4.61 8.75 -5.80
N SER A 259 4.80 8.30 -4.57
CA SER A 259 6.12 8.10 -3.97
C SER A 259 6.39 6.60 -3.82
N PRO A 260 7.48 6.05 -4.37
CA PRO A 260 7.74 4.60 -4.29
C PRO A 260 8.05 4.14 -2.86
N SER A 261 8.39 5.06 -1.97
CA SER A 261 8.67 4.78 -0.57
C SER A 261 8.48 6.01 0.29
N ILE A 262 7.79 5.86 1.42
CA ILE A 262 7.61 6.95 2.39
C ILE A 262 8.95 7.48 2.91
N LEU A 263 10.00 6.66 2.87
CA LEU A 263 11.35 7.03 3.32
C LEU A 263 12.02 8.04 2.39
N LEU A 264 11.50 8.23 1.17
CA LEU A 264 12.03 9.18 0.20
C LEU A 264 11.32 10.55 0.30
N GLU A 265 10.32 10.67 1.16
CA GLU A 265 9.52 11.89 1.35
C GLU A 265 10.25 12.84 2.31
N ASN A 266 11.38 13.40 1.87
CA ASN A 266 12.10 14.44 2.62
C ASN A 266 11.49 15.84 2.38
N ARG A 267 12.02 16.86 3.07
CA ARG A 267 11.53 18.25 2.95
C ARG A 267 11.73 18.84 1.55
N GLU A 268 12.79 18.45 0.85
CA GLU A 268 13.02 18.87 -0.54
C GLU A 268 11.94 18.28 -1.46
N TRP A 269 11.72 16.97 -1.38
CA TRP A 269 10.66 16.27 -2.08
C TRP A 269 9.30 16.91 -1.80
N LEU A 270 8.99 17.20 -0.53
CA LEU A 270 7.76 17.87 -0.15
C LEU A 270 7.63 19.25 -0.82
N SER A 271 8.69 20.05 -0.85
CA SER A 271 8.68 21.38 -1.46
C SER A 271 8.40 21.33 -2.97
N GLN A 272 8.90 20.30 -3.66
CA GLN A 272 8.68 20.09 -5.09
C GLN A 272 7.24 19.68 -5.41
N HIS A 273 6.51 19.12 -4.44
CA HIS A 273 5.17 18.57 -4.64
C HIS A 273 4.08 19.27 -3.83
N ALA A 274 4.39 20.38 -3.15
CA ALA A 274 3.49 21.09 -2.24
C ALA A 274 2.20 21.62 -2.90
N ASN A 275 2.17 21.70 -4.23
CA ASN A 275 1.00 22.09 -5.03
C ASN A 275 0.03 20.93 -5.31
N HIS A 276 0.38 19.70 -4.94
CA HIS A 276 -0.51 18.54 -5.04
C HIS A 276 -1.25 18.32 -3.72
N ALA A 277 -2.29 17.50 -3.74
CA ALA A 277 -3.12 17.26 -2.56
C ALA A 277 -2.62 16.07 -1.73
N PHE A 278 -2.18 15.01 -2.40
CA PHE A 278 -2.03 13.69 -1.77
C PHE A 278 -0.77 12.94 -2.20
N VAL A 279 -0.31 12.03 -1.34
CA VAL A 279 0.77 11.09 -1.64
C VAL A 279 0.53 9.71 -1.02
N ASP A 280 0.75 8.67 -1.81
CA ASP A 280 0.98 7.29 -1.43
C ASP A 280 1.76 6.52 -2.53
N PRO A 281 2.17 5.27 -2.29
CA PRO A 281 2.81 4.45 -3.31
C PRO A 281 1.85 3.78 -4.29
N GLU A 282 0.56 3.64 -3.99
CA GLU A 282 -0.31 2.67 -4.65
C GLU A 282 -1.29 3.26 -5.67
N ILE A 283 -1.86 4.44 -5.43
CA ILE A 283 -2.92 5.03 -6.27
C ILE A 283 -2.46 5.18 -7.72
N GLY A 284 -1.26 5.73 -7.94
CA GLY A 284 -0.76 5.99 -9.29
C GLY A 284 -0.54 4.72 -10.11
N PRO A 285 0.17 3.70 -9.61
CA PRO A 285 0.29 2.41 -10.27
C PRO A 285 -1.06 1.74 -10.57
N MET A 286 -2.01 1.79 -9.62
CA MET A 286 -3.36 1.24 -9.82
C MET A 286 -4.14 1.97 -10.92
N GLY A 287 -4.15 3.31 -10.89
CA GLY A 287 -4.83 4.12 -11.89
C GLY A 287 -4.22 3.98 -13.29
N THR A 288 -2.89 3.86 -13.37
CA THR A 288 -2.18 3.60 -14.63
C THR A 288 -2.55 2.23 -15.20
N ALA A 289 -2.58 1.19 -14.36
CA ALA A 289 -2.97 -0.15 -14.77
C ALA A 289 -4.43 -0.20 -15.25
N ALA A 290 -5.35 0.46 -14.55
CA ALA A 290 -6.75 0.55 -14.95
C ALA A 290 -6.93 1.26 -16.30
N ARG A 291 -6.24 2.40 -16.49
CA ARG A 291 -6.23 3.12 -17.78
C ARG A 291 -5.76 2.23 -18.93
N ASN A 292 -4.68 1.49 -18.71
CA ASN A 292 -4.11 0.63 -19.75
C ASN A 292 -4.98 -0.59 -20.06
N ALA A 293 -5.80 -1.03 -19.10
CA ALA A 293 -6.71 -2.15 -19.24
C ALA A 293 -8.15 -1.74 -19.63
N ASP A 294 -8.41 -0.44 -19.79
CA ASP A 294 -9.72 0.14 -20.11
C ASP A 294 -10.84 -0.28 -19.13
N ILE A 295 -10.54 -0.23 -17.83
CA ILE A 295 -11.52 -0.48 -16.74
C ILE A 295 -11.67 0.75 -15.84
N GLY A 296 -12.80 0.86 -15.14
CA GLY A 296 -13.02 1.92 -14.16
C GLY A 296 -12.11 1.77 -12.94
N PHE A 297 -11.56 2.88 -12.44
CA PHE A 297 -10.82 2.90 -11.18
C PHE A 297 -11.20 4.10 -10.33
N GLY A 298 -11.55 3.88 -9.07
CA GLY A 298 -11.77 4.95 -8.11
C GLY A 298 -11.08 4.66 -6.78
N TYR A 299 -10.82 5.70 -5.99
CA TYR A 299 -10.35 5.52 -4.63
C TYR A 299 -11.10 6.41 -3.64
N LEU A 300 -11.30 5.89 -2.44
CA LEU A 300 -11.77 6.65 -1.29
C LEU A 300 -10.87 6.31 -0.10
N HIS A 301 -9.87 7.15 0.13
CA HIS A 301 -8.87 6.92 1.18
C HIS A 301 -9.15 7.75 2.41
N VAL A 302 -8.86 7.21 3.58
CA VAL A 302 -8.74 8.05 4.78
C VAL A 302 -7.45 8.86 4.67
N ILE A 303 -7.53 10.19 4.82
CA ILE A 303 -6.32 11.01 4.95
C ILE A 303 -5.72 10.73 6.33
N SER A 304 -4.66 9.94 6.41
CA SER A 304 -4.20 9.33 7.66
C SER A 304 -3.10 10.11 8.39
N ASN A 305 -2.43 10.99 7.67
CA ASN A 305 -1.30 11.81 8.13
C ASN A 305 -1.15 13.02 7.20
N ASN A 306 -0.33 13.97 7.62
CA ASN A 306 -0.02 15.17 6.86
C ASN A 306 1.51 15.34 6.84
N LEU A 307 2.08 15.54 5.66
CA LEU A 307 3.53 15.72 5.50
C LEU A 307 3.93 17.19 5.62
N ALA A 308 3.04 18.11 5.25
CA ALA A 308 3.29 19.54 5.24
C ALA A 308 3.22 20.18 6.64
N ARG A 309 2.49 19.55 7.56
CA ARG A 309 2.36 20.03 8.93
C ARG A 309 2.34 18.88 9.92
N HIS A 310 3.02 19.10 11.05
CA HIS A 310 2.96 18.18 12.18
C HIS A 310 1.61 18.26 12.91
N TYR A 311 0.94 17.11 13.00
CA TYR A 311 -0.26 16.92 13.82
C TYR A 311 -0.01 15.89 14.94
N PRO A 312 -0.84 15.90 16.00
CA PRO A 312 -0.77 14.89 17.05
C PRO A 312 -0.92 13.46 16.52
N ALA A 313 -1.82 13.23 15.57
CA ALA A 313 -2.03 11.93 14.93
C ALA A 313 -1.18 11.76 13.67
N ASP A 314 -0.50 10.62 13.53
CA ASP A 314 0.33 10.27 12.38
C ASP A 314 0.53 8.76 12.19
N LEU A 315 1.52 8.37 11.36
CA LEU A 315 1.84 6.97 11.06
C LEU A 315 2.43 6.19 12.23
N SER A 316 2.92 6.85 13.29
CA SER A 316 3.55 6.20 14.45
C SER A 316 2.54 5.79 15.52
N ASN A 317 1.36 6.42 15.55
CA ASN A 317 0.39 6.29 16.63
C ASN A 317 -1.03 5.87 16.16
N GLU A 318 -1.09 5.15 15.04
CA GLU A 318 -2.33 4.71 14.36
C GLU A 318 -3.32 3.88 15.21
N ARG A 319 -2.88 3.38 16.37
CA ARG A 319 -3.68 2.52 17.26
C ARG A 319 -4.29 3.29 18.44
N HIS A 320 -4.09 4.59 18.56
CA HIS A 320 -4.73 5.39 19.60
C HIS A 320 -6.25 5.35 19.46
N ARG A 321 -6.96 5.31 20.61
CA ARG A 321 -8.42 5.13 20.66
C ARG A 321 -9.19 6.15 19.83
N ASP A 322 -8.83 7.43 19.92
CA ASP A 322 -9.45 8.51 19.14
C ASP A 322 -9.24 8.32 17.63
N VAL A 323 -8.03 7.96 17.20
CA VAL A 323 -7.70 7.67 15.79
C VAL A 323 -8.55 6.52 15.26
N VAL A 324 -8.69 5.43 16.03
CA VAL A 324 -9.52 4.27 15.65
C VAL A 324 -11.00 4.66 15.54
N HIS A 325 -11.52 5.46 16.47
CA HIS A 325 -12.90 5.92 16.45
C HIS A 325 -13.20 6.76 15.21
N ARG A 326 -12.39 7.79 14.93
CA ARG A 326 -12.55 8.66 13.75
C ARG A 326 -12.47 7.86 12.45
N ARG A 327 -11.50 6.94 12.35
CA ARG A 327 -11.34 6.04 11.20
C ARG A 327 -12.55 5.13 10.97
N THR A 328 -13.18 4.64 12.02
CA THR A 328 -14.39 3.80 11.90
C THR A 328 -15.56 4.59 11.31
N ALA A 329 -15.74 5.85 11.72
CA ALA A 329 -16.73 6.75 11.14
C ALA A 329 -16.47 7.02 9.64
N LEU A 330 -15.21 7.26 9.28
CA LEU A 330 -14.81 7.45 7.87
C LEU A 330 -15.00 6.19 7.02
N ILE A 331 -14.71 4.99 7.53
CA ILE A 331 -15.00 3.74 6.79
C ILE A 331 -16.51 3.54 6.58
N THR A 332 -17.31 3.85 7.60
CA THR A 332 -18.78 3.81 7.48
C THR A 332 -19.24 4.74 6.35
N ARG A 333 -18.68 5.95 6.30
CA ARG A 333 -18.95 6.90 5.22
C ARG A 333 -18.52 6.38 3.84
N ILE A 334 -17.36 5.73 3.73
CA ILE A 334 -16.90 5.11 2.47
C ILE A 334 -17.94 4.09 1.97
N ARG A 335 -18.42 3.21 2.86
CA ARG A 335 -19.45 2.22 2.53
C ARG A 335 -20.71 2.90 1.99
N ASP A 336 -21.17 3.95 2.66
CA ASP A 336 -22.41 4.64 2.31
C ASP A 336 -22.29 5.37 0.96
N ILE A 337 -21.12 5.99 0.67
CA ILE A 337 -20.83 6.62 -0.63
C ILE A 337 -20.80 5.59 -1.75
N ILE A 338 -20.16 4.43 -1.56
CA ILE A 338 -20.12 3.36 -2.56
C ILE A 338 -21.53 2.84 -2.86
N ALA A 339 -22.33 2.58 -1.82
CA ALA A 339 -23.71 2.12 -1.99
C ALA A 339 -24.56 3.16 -2.74
N ALA A 340 -24.46 4.44 -2.37
CA ALA A 340 -25.19 5.52 -3.04
C ALA A 340 -24.75 5.70 -4.51
N ARG A 341 -23.46 5.57 -4.81
CA ARG A 341 -22.93 5.61 -6.19
C ARG A 341 -23.55 4.52 -7.06
N LEU A 342 -23.64 3.30 -6.53
CA LEU A 342 -24.24 2.15 -7.21
C LEU A 342 -25.76 2.28 -7.38
N ALA A 343 -26.44 2.99 -6.48
CA ALA A 343 -27.88 3.25 -6.61
C ALA A 343 -28.20 4.21 -7.78
N VAL A 344 -27.32 5.16 -8.08
CA VAL A 344 -27.53 6.19 -9.12
C VAL A 344 -27.06 5.72 -10.50
N CYS A 345 -26.07 4.84 -10.59
CA CYS A 345 -25.71 4.15 -11.83
C CYS A 345 -25.84 2.63 -11.66
N PRO A 346 -27.07 2.09 -11.76
CA PRO A 346 -27.26 0.65 -11.87
C PRO A 346 -26.57 0.10 -13.13
N ALA A 347 -26.18 -1.17 -13.04
CA ALA A 347 -25.20 -1.88 -13.90
C ALA A 347 -25.37 -1.69 -15.42
#